data_AF-A0A3N1GNI6-F1
#
_entry.id   AF-A0A3N1GNI6-F1
#
_cell.length_a   1.000
_cell.length_b   1.000
_cell.length_c   1.000
_cell.angle_alpha   90.00
_cell.angle_beta   90.00
_cell.angle_gamma   90.00
#
_symmetry.space_group_name_H-M   'P 1'
#
loop_
_entity.id
_entity.type
_entity.pdbx_description
1 polymer ?
#
loop_
_entity_poly.entity_id
_entity_poly.type
_entity_poly.pdbx_seq_one_letter_code
_entity_poly.pdbx_strand_id
1 'polypeptide(L)'
;MSEMRRDRLDQPVEPGRVRLPRFDPEAFGQWSENIARYMGTAKFIVYMTVLIGAWFAWNTLAPKPMRFDPYTFTFLTLILSLQASYAAPLILLAQNRQTDRDRLAMDEDRRRAAMQKADTEYLAREIAALRIALGEVATRDFVRSELARLADELDEAAHRRQKLERKEWEEEHS
;
A
#
# COMPACT_ATOMS: atom_id res chain seq x y z
N MET A 1 -48.62 57.58 5.17
CA MET A 1 -48.28 56.17 5.48
C MET A 1 -48.41 55.35 4.20
N SER A 2 -47.29 54.89 3.63
CA SER A 2 -47.19 53.72 2.76
C SER A 2 -45.71 53.51 2.47
N GLU A 3 -45.04 52.72 3.31
CA GLU A 3 -43.64 52.33 3.09
C GLU A 3 -43.59 51.29 1.96
N MET A 4 -42.92 51.64 0.86
CA MET A 4 -42.48 50.67 -0.14
C MET A 4 -41.40 49.77 0.46
N ARG A 5 -41.80 48.54 0.79
CA ARG A 5 -40.92 47.47 1.25
C ARG A 5 -39.99 47.09 0.09
N ARG A 6 -38.76 47.59 0.10
CA ARG A 6 -37.71 47.24 -0.88
C ARG A 6 -37.36 45.77 -0.73
N ASP A 7 -37.73 44.99 -1.73
CA ASP A 7 -37.39 43.56 -1.82
C ASP A 7 -35.88 43.43 -2.03
N ARG A 8 -35.20 42.84 -1.05
CA ARG A 8 -33.74 42.69 -1.04
C ARG A 8 -33.35 41.54 -1.97
N LEU A 9 -32.92 41.89 -3.18
CA LEU A 9 -32.42 40.98 -4.23
C LEU A 9 -31.04 40.33 -3.93
N ASP A 10 -30.61 40.32 -2.68
CA ASP A 10 -29.21 40.00 -2.30
C ASP A 10 -29.07 38.67 -1.55
N GLN A 11 -30.06 37.78 -1.68
CA GLN A 11 -29.97 36.42 -1.15
C GLN A 11 -29.66 35.46 -2.30
N PRO A 12 -28.49 34.79 -2.30
CA PRO A 12 -28.25 33.72 -3.24
C PRO A 12 -29.29 32.63 -2.96
N VAL A 13 -30.21 32.43 -3.90
CA VAL A 13 -31.17 31.32 -3.89
C VAL A 13 -30.34 30.03 -3.86
N GLU A 14 -30.37 29.30 -2.74
CA GLU A 14 -29.70 28.01 -2.64
C GLU A 14 -30.26 27.10 -3.75
N PRO A 15 -29.43 26.61 -4.69
CA PRO A 15 -29.91 25.69 -5.70
C PRO A 15 -30.41 24.46 -4.98
N GLY A 16 -31.71 24.19 -5.13
CA GLY A 16 -32.38 23.07 -4.49
C GLY A 16 -31.54 21.81 -4.64
N ARG A 17 -31.08 21.27 -3.51
CA ARG A 17 -30.31 20.02 -3.47
C ARG A 17 -31.18 18.92 -4.06
N VAL A 18 -30.99 18.63 -5.34
CA VAL A 18 -31.49 17.42 -5.98
C VAL A 18 -30.89 16.26 -5.19
N ARG A 19 -31.72 15.61 -4.36
CA ARG A 19 -31.35 14.38 -3.67
C ARG A 19 -31.31 13.27 -4.73
N LEU A 20 -30.18 13.18 -5.43
CA LEU A 20 -29.84 11.99 -6.19
C LEU A 20 -29.85 10.80 -5.21
N PRO A 21 -30.47 9.66 -5.56
CA PRO A 21 -30.36 8.46 -4.75
C PRO A 21 -28.87 8.14 -4.59
N ARG A 22 -28.41 8.03 -3.34
CA ARG A 22 -27.05 7.62 -3.03
C ARG A 22 -26.87 6.18 -3.52
N PHE A 23 -26.26 6.03 -4.69
CA PHE A 23 -25.76 4.74 -5.13
C PHE A 23 -24.71 4.27 -4.13
N ASP A 24 -24.96 3.15 -3.49
CA ASP A 24 -24.08 2.61 -2.46
C ASP A 24 -22.79 2.07 -3.11
N PRO A 25 -21.65 2.76 -2.97
CA PRO A 25 -20.43 2.40 -3.70
C PRO A 25 -19.89 1.04 -3.27
N GLU A 26 -20.30 0.56 -2.11
CA GLU A 26 -19.84 -0.69 -1.50
C GLU A 26 -20.53 -1.90 -2.14
N ALA A 27 -21.86 -1.83 -2.33
CA ALA A 27 -22.65 -2.86 -3.01
C ALA A 27 -22.24 -3.02 -4.49
N PHE A 28 -21.99 -1.90 -5.18
CA PHE A 28 -21.48 -1.93 -6.56
C PHE A 28 -20.05 -2.48 -6.63
N GLY A 29 -19.23 -2.24 -5.60
CA GLY A 29 -17.88 -2.78 -5.49
C GLY A 29 -17.87 -4.31 -5.43
N GLN A 30 -18.68 -4.88 -4.54
CA GLN A 30 -18.81 -6.34 -4.40
C GLN A 30 -19.36 -6.99 -5.68
N TRP A 31 -20.36 -6.37 -6.31
CA TRP A 31 -20.92 -6.84 -7.58
C TRP A 31 -19.89 -6.81 -8.71
N SER A 32 -19.13 -5.71 -8.83
CA SER A 32 -18.07 -5.57 -9.83
C SER A 32 -16.96 -6.59 -9.62
N GLU A 33 -16.59 -6.89 -8.37
CA GLU A 33 -15.56 -7.88 -8.05
C GLU A 33 -16.00 -9.31 -8.41
N ASN A 34 -17.28 -9.63 -8.19
CA ASN A 34 -17.85 -10.90 -8.66
C ASN A 34 -17.85 -11.01 -10.18
N ILE A 35 -18.20 -9.94 -10.89
CA ILE A 35 -18.15 -9.91 -12.37
C ILE A 35 -16.72 -10.03 -12.87
N ALA A 36 -15.76 -9.34 -12.26
CA ALA A 36 -14.36 -9.41 -12.64
C ALA A 36 -13.80 -10.84 -12.46
N ARG A 37 -14.12 -11.49 -11.33
CA ARG A 37 -13.76 -12.92 -11.11
C ARG A 37 -14.43 -13.84 -12.14
N TYR A 38 -15.70 -13.58 -12.47
CA TYR A 38 -16.44 -14.38 -13.43
C TYR A 38 -15.88 -14.25 -14.86
N MET A 39 -15.60 -13.01 -15.30
CA MET A 39 -15.08 -12.70 -16.63
C MET A 39 -13.61 -13.15 -16.82
N GLY A 40 -12.80 -13.12 -15.76
CA GLY A 40 -11.40 -13.56 -15.79
C GLY A 40 -11.20 -15.08 -15.76
N THR A 41 -12.26 -15.87 -15.60
CA THR A 41 -12.17 -17.34 -15.51
C THR A 41 -12.38 -17.98 -16.89
N ALA A 42 -11.54 -18.95 -17.27
CA ALA A 42 -11.67 -19.71 -18.53
C ALA A 42 -13.07 -20.35 -18.75
N LYS A 43 -13.81 -20.59 -17.65
CA LYS A 43 -15.19 -21.08 -17.66
C LYS A 43 -16.17 -20.17 -18.41
N PHE A 44 -15.98 -18.85 -18.37
CA PHE A 44 -16.87 -17.91 -19.08
C PHE A 44 -16.78 -18.09 -20.60
N ILE A 45 -15.56 -18.22 -21.11
CA ILE A 45 -15.30 -18.44 -22.54
C ILE A 45 -15.94 -19.76 -22.98
N VAL A 46 -15.74 -20.84 -22.22
CA VAL A 46 -16.35 -22.14 -22.51
C VAL A 46 -17.88 -22.05 -22.54
N TYR A 47 -18.50 -21.41 -21.55
CA TYR A 47 -19.96 -21.23 -21.52
C TYR A 47 -20.47 -20.44 -22.73
N MET A 48 -19.81 -19.34 -23.10
CA MET A 48 -20.18 -18.54 -24.27
C MET A 48 -20.03 -19.32 -25.58
N THR A 49 -18.96 -20.09 -25.74
CA THR A 49 -18.77 -20.96 -26.92
C THR A 49 -19.85 -22.02 -27.01
N VAL A 50 -20.20 -22.67 -25.89
CA VAL A 50 -21.28 -23.68 -25.85
C VAL A 50 -22.63 -23.04 -26.17
N LEU A 51 -22.93 -21.86 -25.63
CA LEU A 51 -24.20 -21.16 -25.88
C LEU A 51 -24.36 -20.78 -27.36
N ILE A 52 -23.31 -20.18 -27.95
CA ILE A 52 -23.31 -19.84 -29.39
C ILE A 52 -23.38 -21.10 -30.24
N GLY A 53 -22.63 -22.15 -29.91
CA GLY A 53 -22.63 -23.42 -30.61
C GLY A 53 -23.98 -24.15 -30.54
N ALA A 54 -24.62 -24.16 -29.37
CA ALA A 54 -25.96 -24.72 -29.18
C ALA A 54 -27.02 -23.95 -29.97
N TRP A 55 -26.94 -22.63 -29.99
CA TRP A 55 -27.82 -21.79 -30.80
C TRP A 55 -27.65 -22.05 -32.30
N PHE A 56 -26.40 -22.17 -32.75
CA PHE A 56 -26.07 -22.51 -34.13
C PHE A 56 -26.61 -23.89 -34.50
N ALA A 57 -26.38 -24.90 -33.65
CA ALA A 57 -26.87 -26.26 -33.84
C ALA A 57 -28.40 -26.31 -33.89
N TRP A 58 -29.09 -25.61 -32.98
CA TRP A 58 -30.54 -25.51 -32.96
C TRP A 58 -31.09 -24.91 -34.26
N ASN A 59 -30.54 -23.79 -34.74
CA ASN A 59 -31.03 -23.14 -35.95
C ASN A 59 -30.74 -23.97 -37.23
N THR A 60 -29.67 -24.77 -37.22
CA THR A 60 -29.24 -25.60 -38.36
C THR A 60 -30.02 -26.92 -38.44
N LEU A 61 -30.19 -27.59 -37.30
CA LEU A 61 -30.82 -28.91 -37.21
C LEU A 61 -32.35 -28.84 -37.07
N ALA A 62 -32.92 -27.68 -36.69
CA ALA A 62 -34.36 -27.53 -36.57
C ALA A 62 -35.09 -27.59 -37.93
N PRO A 63 -36.24 -28.30 -38.01
CA PRO A 63 -37.11 -28.29 -39.18
C PRO A 63 -37.60 -26.87 -39.50
N LYS A 64 -37.77 -26.54 -40.81
CA LYS A 64 -38.21 -25.21 -41.31
C LYS A 64 -39.35 -24.53 -40.51
N PRO A 65 -40.41 -25.22 -40.02
CA PRO A 65 -41.46 -24.58 -39.24
C PRO A 65 -41.10 -24.25 -37.78
N MET A 66 -40.01 -24.81 -37.24
CA MET A 66 -39.54 -24.57 -35.85
C MET A 66 -38.26 -23.71 -35.82
N ARG A 67 -37.80 -23.22 -36.98
CA ARG A 67 -36.66 -22.31 -37.06
C ARG A 67 -37.09 -20.95 -36.52
N PHE A 68 -36.64 -20.65 -35.31
CA PHE A 68 -36.89 -19.39 -34.63
C PHE A 68 -36.25 -18.21 -35.40
N ASP A 69 -35.22 -18.47 -36.22
CA ASP A 69 -34.55 -17.45 -37.04
C ASP A 69 -34.35 -17.92 -38.51
N PRO A 70 -35.36 -17.75 -39.39
CA PRO A 70 -35.32 -18.17 -40.80
C PRO A 70 -34.28 -17.41 -41.64
N TYR A 71 -33.81 -16.24 -41.19
CA TYR A 71 -32.86 -15.36 -41.89
C TYR A 71 -31.56 -15.19 -41.10
N THR A 72 -30.51 -15.89 -41.55
CA THR A 72 -29.08 -15.60 -41.30
C THR A 72 -28.72 -15.12 -39.88
N PHE A 73 -29.25 -15.76 -38.83
CA PHE A 73 -28.87 -15.47 -37.43
C PHE A 73 -28.98 -13.98 -37.02
N THR A 74 -29.94 -13.27 -37.60
CA THR A 74 -30.10 -11.81 -37.40
C THR A 74 -30.34 -11.48 -35.93
N PHE A 75 -31.15 -12.27 -35.23
CA PHE A 75 -31.43 -12.04 -33.81
C PHE A 75 -30.21 -12.26 -32.93
N LEU A 76 -29.41 -13.30 -33.20
CA LEU A 76 -28.18 -13.56 -32.48
C LEU A 76 -27.21 -12.38 -32.63
N THR A 77 -27.07 -11.85 -33.85
CA THR A 77 -26.21 -10.71 -34.14
C THR A 77 -26.69 -9.43 -33.44
N LEU A 78 -28.01 -9.20 -33.39
CA LEU A 78 -28.60 -8.07 -32.66
C LEU A 78 -28.32 -8.17 -31.15
N ILE A 79 -28.49 -9.36 -30.57
CA ILE A 79 -28.23 -9.58 -29.14
C ILE A 79 -26.74 -9.42 -28.83
N LEU A 80 -25.85 -9.98 -29.66
CA LEU A 80 -24.40 -9.85 -29.47
C LEU A 80 -23.91 -8.40 -29.61
N SER A 81 -24.47 -7.64 -30.55
CA SER A 81 -24.12 -6.21 -30.69
C SER A 81 -24.59 -5.38 -29.50
N LEU A 82 -25.79 -5.66 -28.98
CA LEU A 82 -26.28 -5.05 -27.74
C LEU A 82 -25.42 -5.44 -26.53
N GLN A 83 -25.02 -6.72 -26.43
CA GLN A 83 -24.17 -7.23 -25.36
C GLN A 83 -22.80 -6.54 -25.34
N ALA A 84 -22.19 -6.31 -26.51
CA ALA A 84 -20.95 -5.55 -26.62
C ALA A 84 -21.14 -4.07 -26.21
N SER A 85 -22.24 -3.45 -26.65
CA SER A 85 -22.54 -2.04 -26.35
C SER A 85 -22.73 -1.78 -24.86
N TYR A 86 -23.40 -2.69 -24.13
CA TYR A 86 -23.57 -2.56 -22.68
C TYR A 86 -22.34 -3.01 -21.87
N ALA A 87 -21.49 -3.88 -22.43
CA ALA A 87 -20.24 -4.26 -21.78
C ALA A 87 -19.26 -3.08 -21.66
N ALA A 88 -19.16 -2.23 -22.69
CA ALA A 88 -18.25 -1.09 -22.69
C ALA A 88 -18.41 -0.13 -21.48
N PRO A 89 -19.61 0.39 -21.16
CA PRO A 89 -19.80 1.26 -19.99
C PRO A 89 -19.57 0.53 -18.67
N LEU A 90 -19.95 -0.74 -18.55
CA LEU A 90 -19.67 -1.53 -17.36
C LEU A 90 -18.17 -1.71 -17.12
N ILE A 91 -17.42 -2.00 -18.19
CA ILE A 91 -15.97 -2.12 -18.15
C ILE A 91 -15.34 -0.78 -17.76
N LEU A 92 -15.81 0.35 -18.32
CA LEU A 92 -15.34 1.68 -17.96
C LEU A 92 -15.59 2.00 -16.48
N LEU A 93 -16.74 1.64 -15.93
CA LEU A 93 -17.02 1.80 -14.49
C LEU A 93 -16.10 0.93 -13.64
N ALA A 94 -15.87 -0.33 -14.03
CA ALA A 94 -14.93 -1.21 -13.35
C ALA A 94 -13.49 -0.68 -13.41
N GLN A 95 -13.07 -0.15 -14.55
CA GLN A 95 -11.74 0.45 -14.76
C GLN A 95 -11.55 1.74 -13.95
N ASN A 96 -12.53 2.63 -13.90
CA ASN A 96 -12.47 3.84 -13.07
C ASN A 96 -12.25 3.49 -11.60
N ARG A 97 -12.97 2.48 -11.09
CA ARG A 97 -12.79 2.02 -9.71
C ARG A 97 -11.45 1.35 -9.46
N GLN A 98 -10.93 0.59 -10.42
CA GLN A 98 -9.59 0.01 -10.32
C GLN A 98 -8.56 1.14 -10.24
N THR A 99 -8.67 2.14 -11.11
CA THR A 99 -7.79 3.31 -11.16
C THR A 99 -7.82 4.10 -9.85
N ASP A 100 -8.99 4.28 -9.23
CA ASP A 100 -9.10 4.98 -7.94
C ASP A 100 -8.44 4.20 -6.79
N ARG A 101 -8.60 2.86 -6.75
CA ARG A 101 -7.87 2.00 -5.81
C ARG A 101 -6.36 2.05 -6.03
N ASP A 102 -5.93 1.97 -7.28
CA ASP A 102 -4.51 2.02 -7.64
C ASP A 102 -3.89 3.37 -7.25
N ARG A 103 -4.61 4.48 -7.44
CA ARG A 103 -4.19 5.81 -6.99
C ARG A 103 -3.99 5.87 -5.46
N LEU A 104 -4.94 5.36 -4.69
CA LEU A 104 -4.84 5.31 -3.23
C LEU A 104 -3.64 4.47 -2.78
N ALA A 105 -3.44 3.29 -3.39
CA ALA A 105 -2.29 2.45 -3.11
C ALA A 105 -0.97 3.14 -3.43
N MET A 106 -0.88 3.85 -4.56
CA MET A 106 0.32 4.62 -4.93
C MET A 106 0.59 5.77 -3.96
N ASP A 107 -0.45 6.48 -3.49
CA ASP A 107 -0.27 7.57 -2.52
C ASP A 107 0.19 7.05 -1.16
N GLU A 108 -0.32 5.90 -0.73
CA GLU A 108 0.13 5.25 0.50
C GLU A 108 1.59 4.78 0.38
N ASP A 109 1.96 4.18 -0.76
CA ASP A 109 3.33 3.75 -1.01
C ASP A 109 4.32 4.93 -1.02
N ARG A 110 3.94 6.05 -1.66
CA ARG A 110 4.74 7.30 -1.62
C ARG A 110 4.93 7.80 -0.19
N ARG A 111 3.88 7.78 0.65
CA ARG A 111 3.99 8.18 2.06
C ARG A 111 4.92 7.26 2.84
N ARG A 112 4.80 5.95 2.64
CA ARG A 112 5.67 4.94 3.28
C ARG A 112 7.12 5.12 2.86
N ALA A 113 7.39 5.34 1.57
CA ALA A 113 8.73 5.60 1.06
C ALA A 113 9.34 6.89 1.64
N ALA A 114 8.55 7.95 1.77
CA ALA A 114 8.99 9.20 2.41
C ALA A 114 9.33 8.99 3.91
N MET A 115 8.51 8.23 4.64
CA MET A 115 8.80 7.89 6.04
C MET A 115 10.05 7.02 6.17
N GLN A 116 10.20 5.98 5.35
CA GLN A 116 11.40 5.12 5.37
C GLN A 116 12.68 5.92 5.06
N LYS A 117 12.60 6.88 4.13
CA LYS A 117 13.73 7.78 3.85
C LYS A 117 14.08 8.62 5.08
N ALA A 118 13.09 9.21 5.74
CA ALA A 118 13.31 10.01 6.95
C ALA A 118 13.90 9.19 8.10
N ASP A 119 13.39 7.97 8.33
CA ASP A 119 13.91 7.06 9.36
C ASP A 119 15.36 6.66 9.06
N THR A 120 15.68 6.39 7.80
CA THR A 120 17.05 6.06 7.38
C THR A 120 18.00 7.24 7.57
N GLU A 121 17.57 8.47 7.22
CA GLU A 121 18.35 9.68 7.46
C GLU A 121 18.55 9.96 8.95
N TYR A 122 17.53 9.70 9.77
CA TYR A 122 17.61 9.82 11.22
C TYR A 122 18.63 8.82 11.79
N LEU A 123 18.49 7.54 11.46
CA LEU A 123 19.43 6.49 11.90
C LEU A 123 20.86 6.77 11.43
N ALA A 124 21.05 7.25 10.21
CA ALA A 124 22.38 7.61 9.70
C ALA A 124 23.02 8.75 10.49
N ARG A 125 22.26 9.78 10.87
CA ARG A 125 22.73 10.87 11.72
C ARG A 125 23.05 10.38 13.13
N GLU A 126 22.21 9.53 13.69
CA GLU A 126 22.41 8.97 15.02
C GLU A 126 23.67 8.08 15.07
N ILE A 127 23.88 7.25 14.05
CA ILE A 127 25.10 6.43 13.91
C ILE A 127 26.33 7.33 13.75
N ALA A 128 26.24 8.42 12.98
CA ALA A 128 27.34 9.36 12.82
C ALA A 128 27.69 10.05 14.14
N ALA A 129 26.69 10.49 14.91
CA ALA A 129 26.87 11.08 16.25
C ALA A 129 27.48 10.06 17.22
N LEU A 130 26.96 8.82 17.24
CA LEU A 130 27.49 7.73 18.05
C LEU A 130 28.94 7.41 17.68
N ARG A 131 29.29 7.41 16.39
CA ARG A 131 30.66 7.20 15.91
C ARG A 131 31.62 8.28 16.39
N ILE A 132 31.20 9.55 16.42
CA ILE A 132 32.01 10.65 16.94
C ILE A 132 32.22 10.49 18.44
N ALA A 133 31.14 10.26 19.20
CA ALA A 133 31.21 10.05 20.64
C ALA A 133 32.10 8.84 21.01
N LEU A 134 31.99 7.73 20.29
CA LEU A 134 32.87 6.57 20.45
C LEU A 134 34.31 6.86 20.02
N GLY A 135 34.52 7.68 18.98
CA GLY A 135 35.85 8.09 18.54
C GLY A 135 36.60 8.91 19.61
N GLU A 136 35.88 9.74 20.37
CA GLU A 136 36.42 10.51 21.49
C GLU A 136 36.76 9.63 22.69
N VAL A 137 35.91 8.67 23.05
CA VAL A 137 36.11 7.79 24.22
C VAL A 137 37.07 6.62 23.95
N ALA A 138 37.14 6.14 22.70
CA ALA A 138 37.97 5.01 22.30
C ALA A 138 39.16 5.43 21.43
N THR A 139 39.76 6.61 21.65
CA THR A 139 41.07 6.86 21.05
C THR A 139 42.04 5.82 21.60
N ARG A 140 42.66 5.05 20.69
CA ARG A 140 43.62 3.98 21.03
C ARG A 140 44.65 4.44 22.04
N ASP A 141 45.07 5.70 21.97
CA ASP A 141 46.05 6.28 22.88
C ASP A 141 45.51 6.54 24.28
N PHE A 142 44.23 6.92 24.44
CA PHE A 142 43.59 7.05 25.76
C PHE A 142 43.38 5.68 26.41
N VAL A 143 42.87 4.71 25.64
CA VAL A 143 42.70 3.34 26.15
C VAL A 143 44.07 2.74 26.49
N ARG A 144 45.08 2.98 25.66
CA ARG A 144 46.46 2.55 25.93
C ARG A 144 47.04 3.25 27.16
N SER A 145 46.84 4.56 27.32
CA SER A 145 47.39 5.30 28.46
C SER A 145 46.74 4.84 29.76
N GLU A 146 45.43 4.59 29.76
CA GLU A 146 44.75 4.17 30.98
C GLU A 146 45.00 2.71 31.33
N LEU A 147 45.14 1.82 30.33
CA LEU A 147 45.64 0.47 30.55
C LEU A 147 47.09 0.46 31.06
N ALA A 148 47.96 1.33 30.51
CA ALA A 148 49.35 1.44 30.97
C ALA A 148 49.42 1.99 32.40
N ARG A 149 48.61 3.01 32.71
CA ARG A 149 48.54 3.61 34.04
C ARG A 149 48.05 2.59 35.08
N LEU A 150 47.00 1.83 34.76
CA LEU A 150 46.53 0.74 35.63
C LEU A 150 47.58 -0.37 35.80
N ALA A 151 48.35 -0.68 34.75
CA ALA A 151 49.43 -1.66 34.82
C ALA A 151 50.57 -1.19 35.75
N ASP A 152 51.02 0.07 35.60
CA ASP A 152 52.05 0.66 36.48
C ASP A 152 51.59 0.72 37.94
N GLU A 153 50.33 1.08 38.18
CA GLU A 153 49.77 1.16 39.53
C GLU A 153 49.73 -0.21 40.23
N LEU A 154 49.44 -1.28 39.47
CA LEU A 154 49.50 -2.66 39.95
C LEU A 154 50.95 -3.12 40.22
N ASP A 155 51.90 -2.77 39.36
CA ASP A 155 53.30 -3.16 39.52
C ASP A 155 53.95 -2.45 40.72
N GLU A 156 53.67 -1.16 40.90
CA GLU A 156 54.05 -0.43 42.10
C GLU A 156 53.44 -1.04 43.38
N ALA A 157 52.17 -1.43 43.33
CA ALA A 157 51.52 -2.08 44.47
C ALA A 157 52.20 -3.43 44.79
N ALA A 158 52.61 -4.20 43.80
CA ALA A 158 53.37 -5.44 43.98
C ALA A 158 54.75 -5.18 44.58
N HIS A 159 55.49 -4.17 44.09
CA HIS A 159 56.79 -3.78 44.61
C HIS A 159 56.71 -3.27 46.07
N ARG A 160 55.66 -2.50 46.40
CA ARG A 160 55.39 -2.07 47.78
C ARG A 160 55.17 -3.27 48.71
N ARG A 161 54.40 -4.27 48.27
CA ARG A 161 54.21 -5.52 49.03
C ARG A 161 55.53 -6.26 49.27
N GLN A 162 56.34 -6.45 48.23
CA GLN A 162 57.66 -7.10 48.36
C GLN A 162 58.63 -6.34 49.30
N LYS A 163 58.63 -5.01 49.28
CA LYS A 163 59.46 -4.22 50.21
C LYS A 163 59.04 -4.38 51.67
N LEU A 164 57.73 -4.50 51.92
CA LEU A 164 57.22 -4.74 53.27
C LEU A 164 57.64 -6.13 53.74
N GLU A 165 57.44 -7.16 52.92
CA GLU A 165 57.88 -8.53 53.21
C GLU A 165 59.40 -8.62 53.47
N ARG A 166 60.21 -7.90 52.70
CA ARG A 166 61.67 -7.86 52.91
C ARG A 166 62.06 -7.17 54.22
N LYS A 167 61.37 -6.08 54.59
CA LYS A 167 61.61 -5.41 55.87
C LYS A 167 61.21 -6.27 57.06
N GLU A 168 60.07 -6.96 56.96
CA GLU A 168 59.64 -7.91 57.98
C GLU A 168 60.67 -9.05 58.15
N TRP A 169 61.22 -9.56 57.04
CA TRP A 169 62.27 -10.57 57.09
C TRP A 169 63.58 -10.06 57.73
N GLU A 170 63.99 -8.82 57.43
CA GLU A 170 65.18 -8.17 58.02
C GLU A 170 64.98 -7.86 59.51
N GLU A 171 63.77 -7.48 59.95
CA GLU A 171 63.44 -7.27 61.36
C GLU A 171 63.36 -8.58 62.14
N GLU A 172 62.92 -9.68 61.52
CA GLU A 172 62.90 -11.01 62.15
C GLU A 172 64.28 -11.66 62.27
N HIS A 173 65.25 -11.29 61.42
CA HIS A 173 66.57 -11.93 61.35
C HIS A 173 67.72 -11.08 61.92
N SER A 174 67.43 -9.91 62.53
CA SER A 174 68.41 -9.06 63.24
C SER A 174 68.30 -9.19 64.75
#